data_AF-I2QV94-F1
#
_entry.id   AF-I2QV94-F1
#
_cell.length_a   1.000
_cell.length_b   1.000
_cell.length_c   1.000
_cell.angle_alpha   90.00
_cell.angle_beta   90.00
_cell.angle_gamma   90.00
#
_symmetry.space_group_name_H-M   'P 1'
#
loop_
_entity.id
_entity.type
_entity.pdbx_description
1 polymer ?
#
loop_
_entity_poly.entity_id
_entity_poly.type
_entity_poly.pdbx_seq_one_letter_code
_entity_poly.pdbx_strand_id
1 'polypeptide(L)' 'MSTVAKLLAQKQQLMEQLENDPGPNEREEIERILGKIETALSLLGPDDAVDEGE' A
#
# COMPACT_ATOMS: atom_id res chain seq x y z
N MET A 1 3.98 13.61 6.86
CA MET A 1 3.86 12.19 6.43
C MET A 1 3.79 12.19 4.90
N SER A 2 4.83 11.68 4.25
CA SER A 2 4.89 11.52 2.79
C SER A 2 3.76 10.61 2.27
N THR A 3 3.36 10.83 1.02
CA THR A 3 2.36 10.01 0.32
C THR A 3 2.79 8.55 0.27
N VAL A 4 4.07 8.30 0.04
CA VAL A 4 4.68 6.96 0.08
C VAL A 4 4.50 6.31 1.46
N ALA A 5 4.75 7.05 2.54
CA ALA A 5 4.60 6.51 3.90
C ALA A 5 3.15 6.10 4.21
N LYS A 6 2.15 6.86 3.72
CA LYS A 6 0.73 6.50 3.87
C LYS A 6 0.37 5.24 3.09
N LEU A 7 0.88 5.11 1.86
CA LEU A 7 0.66 3.93 1.03
C LEU A 7 1.31 2.67 1.62
N LEU A 8 2.52 2.80 2.17
CA LEU A 8 3.20 1.70 2.86
C LEU A 8 2.46 1.29 4.14
N ALA A 9 1.99 2.25 4.94
CA ALA A 9 1.18 1.94 6.12
C ALA A 9 -0.11 1.20 5.75
N GLN A 10 -0.80 1.64 4.68
CA GLN A 10 -2.01 0.98 4.19
C GLN A 10 -1.72 -0.43 3.65
N LYS A 11 -0.60 -0.63 2.94
CA LYS A 11 -0.16 -1.95 2.48
C LYS A 11 0.03 -2.93 3.66
N GLN A 12 0.69 -2.48 4.73
CA GLN A 12 0.91 -3.33 5.91
C GLN A 12 -0.42 -3.73 6.58
N GLN A 13 -1.35 -2.80 6.76
CA GLN A 13 -2.67 -3.14 7.35
C GLN A 13 -3.44 -4.17 6.51
N LEU A 14 -3.35 -4.09 5.19
CA LEU A 14 -4.00 -5.03 4.28
C LEU A 14 -3.33 -6.42 4.31
N MET A 15 -2.01 -6.48 4.45
CA MET A 15 -1.29 -7.74 4.64
C MET A 15 -1.68 -8.40 5.97
N GLU A 16 -1.78 -7.63 7.04
CA GLU A 16 -2.23 -8.12 8.34
C GLU A 16 -3.67 -8.68 8.27
N GLN A 17 -4.54 -8.06 7.46
CA GLN A 17 -5.87 -8.60 7.20
C GLN A 17 -5.82 -9.92 6.44
N LEU A 18 -4.93 -10.08 5.44
CA LEU A 18 -4.73 -11.36 4.75
C LEU A 18 -4.21 -12.46 5.67
N GLU A 19 -3.34 -12.12 6.63
CA GLU A 19 -2.85 -13.07 7.64
C GLU A 19 -3.94 -13.58 8.58
N ASN A 20 -5.01 -12.80 8.76
CA ASN A 20 -6.19 -13.20 9.55
C ASN A 20 -7.18 -14.11 8.79
N ASP A 21 -6.80 -14.62 7.61
CA ASP A 21 -7.61 -15.48 6.74
C ASP A 21 -9.00 -14.87 6.44
N PRO A 22 -9.03 -13.71 5.77
CA PRO A 22 -10.29 -13.05 5.44
C PRO A 22 -11.04 -13.88 4.39
N GLY A 23 -12.37 -13.76 4.35
CA GLY A 23 -13.18 -14.53 3.41
C GLY A 23 -12.76 -14.31 1.95
N PRO A 24 -13.12 -15.22 1.02
CA PRO A 24 -12.65 -15.16 -0.37
C PRO A 24 -12.96 -13.83 -1.08
N ASN A 25 -14.11 -13.22 -0.76
CA ASN A 25 -14.51 -11.92 -1.30
C ASN A 25 -13.71 -10.75 -0.71
N GLU A 26 -13.41 -10.80 0.59
CA GLU A 26 -12.56 -9.81 1.26
C GLU A 26 -11.12 -9.92 0.76
N ARG A 27 -10.62 -11.15 0.61
CA ARG A 27 -9.31 -11.42 0.06
C ARG A 27 -9.16 -10.85 -1.36
N GLU A 28 -10.12 -11.08 -2.26
CA GLU A 28 -10.07 -10.52 -3.61
C GLU A 28 -10.03 -8.98 -3.59
N GLU A 29 -10.82 -8.35 -2.73
CA GLU A 29 -10.79 -6.89 -2.59
C GLU A 29 -9.46 -6.40 -2.01
N ILE A 30 -8.93 -7.07 -1.00
CA ILE A 30 -7.63 -6.75 -0.42
C ILE A 30 -6.52 -6.87 -1.46
N GLU A 31 -6.47 -7.97 -2.23
CA GLU A 31 -5.50 -8.17 -3.31
C GLU A 31 -5.63 -7.09 -4.39
N ARG A 32 -6.86 -6.67 -4.73
CA ARG A 32 -7.10 -5.56 -5.67
C ARG A 32 -6.59 -4.22 -5.14
N ILE A 33 -6.80 -3.93 -3.85
CA ILE A 33 -6.32 -2.69 -3.22
C ILE A 33 -4.79 -2.70 -3.15
N LEU A 34 -4.19 -3.83 -2.78
CA LEU A 34 -2.73 -4.01 -2.76
C LEU A 34 -2.12 -3.72 -4.14
N GLY A 35 -2.69 -4.26 -5.22
CA GLY A 35 -2.21 -3.99 -6.58
C GLY A 35 -2.26 -2.51 -6.97
N LYS A 36 -3.29 -1.78 -6.54
CA LYS A 36 -3.39 -0.31 -6.74
C LYS A 36 -2.31 0.43 -5.96
N ILE A 37 -2.04 0.02 -4.72
CA ILE A 37 -0.99 0.62 -3.89
C ILE A 37 0.39 0.39 -4.52
N GLU A 38 0.68 -0.83 -5.00
CA GLU A 38 1.96 -1.13 -5.64
C GLU A 38 2.16 -0.36 -6.96
N THR A 39 1.08 -0.16 -7.72
CA THR A 39 1.08 0.69 -8.90
C THR A 39 1.35 2.15 -8.52
N ALA A 40 0.66 2.67 -7.50
CA ALA A 40 0.87 4.04 -7.02
C ALA A 40 2.29 4.26 -6.50
N LEU A 41 2.84 3.30 -5.74
CA LEU A 41 4.22 3.33 -5.26
C LEU A 41 5.23 3.31 -6.41
N SER A 42 4.98 2.52 -7.45
CA SER A 42 5.82 2.48 -8.64
C SER A 42 5.77 3.78 -9.44
N LEU A 43 4.63 4.48 -9.46
CA LEU A 43 4.45 5.76 -10.12
C LEU A 43 5.08 6.93 -9.35
N LEU A 44 5.02 6.88 -8.02
CA LEU A 44 5.60 7.90 -7.15
C LEU A 44 7.13 7.83 -7.10
N GLY A 45 7.70 6.65 -7.40
CA GLY A 45 9.16 6.45 -7.37
C GLY A 45 9.74 6.54 -5.95
N PRO A 46 10.98 6.07 -5.75
CA PRO A 46 11.67 6.17 -4.46
C PRO A 46 12.02 7.63 -4.06
N ASP A 47 11.98 8.57 -5.00
CA ASP A 47 12.31 9.98 -4.78
C ASP A 47 11.25 10.76 -3.97
N ASP A 48 9.96 10.36 -3.99
CA ASP A 48 8.91 10.96 -3.14
C ASP A 48 9.04 10.58 -1.64
N ALA A 49 9.95 9.63 -1.33
CA ALA A 49 10.31 9.30 0.05
C ALA A 49 11.35 10.25 0.65
N VAL A 50 11.97 11.13 -0.15
CA VAL A 50 13.06 12.03 0.30
C VAL A 50 12.85 13.52 0.04
N ASP A 51 11.78 13.94 -0.63
CA ASP A 51 11.56 15.37 -0.91
C ASP A 51 10.73 16.10 0.18
N GLU A 52 11.39 16.37 1.31
CA GLU A 52 11.20 17.61 2.08
C GLU A 52 12.60 18.22 2.27
N GLY A 53 13.19 18.77 1.21
CA GLY A 53 14.42 19.56 1.30
C GLY A 53 14.99 19.98 -0.05
N GLU A 54 14.54 21.10 -0.62
CA GLU A 54 15.15 22.46 -0.53
C GLU A 54 14.29 23.51 -1.25
#